data_AF-A0A965ILI6-F1
#
_entry.id   AF-A0A965ILI6-F1
#
_cell.length_a   1.000
_cell.length_b   1.000
_cell.length_c   1.000
_cell.angle_alpha   90.00
_cell.angle_beta   90.00
_cell.angle_gamma   90.00
#
_symmetry.space_group_name_H-M   'P 1'
#
loop_
_entity.id
_entity.type
_entity.pdbx_description
1 polymer ?
#
loop_
_entity_poly.entity_id
_entity_poly.type
_entity_poly.pdbx_seq_one_letter_code
_entity_poly.pdbx_strand_id
1 'polypeptide(L)'
;MSARLEKLREDIEREEFGAADQFWIGADVAIVEEEPELGPPGFYPDPLFVVSPHAAELSWLFTQVRDCFIDLLSYGAGKEGLFGEMAARTNDVIATQPDIDVRDLLLAVLDAADLAYVLFEADDQAQR
;
A
#
# COMPACT_ATOMS: atom_id res chain seq x y z
N MET A 1 8.52 -12.65 5.08
CA MET A 1 8.40 -11.41 5.85
C MET A 1 9.72 -10.94 6.44
N SER A 2 10.07 -9.68 6.17
CA SER A 2 11.21 -9.02 6.83
C SER A 2 10.84 -8.71 8.30
N ALA A 3 11.83 -8.66 9.20
CA ALA A 3 11.58 -8.38 10.62
C ALA A 3 10.84 -7.03 10.86
N ARG A 4 10.97 -6.07 9.93
CA ARG A 4 10.25 -4.79 9.99
C ARG A 4 8.75 -4.95 9.67
N LEU A 5 8.40 -5.76 8.67
CA LEU A 5 7.00 -6.06 8.35
C LEU A 5 6.34 -6.94 9.42
N GLU A 6 7.09 -7.87 10.02
CA GLU A 6 6.60 -8.67 11.15
C GLU A 6 6.23 -7.80 12.34
N LYS A 7 7.12 -6.86 12.70
CA LYS A 7 6.85 -5.88 13.75
C LYS A 7 5.60 -5.05 13.43
N LEU A 8 5.47 -4.55 12.21
CA LEU A 8 4.31 -3.77 11.77
C LEU A 8 3.00 -4.58 11.84
N ARG A 9 3.04 -5.87 11.48
CA ARG A 9 1.90 -6.78 11.64
C ARG A 9 1.47 -6.88 13.09
N GLU A 10 2.40 -7.16 13.99
CA GLU A 10 2.09 -7.30 15.42
C GLU A 10 1.45 -6.04 15.99
N ASP A 11 1.93 -4.87 15.57
CA ASP A 11 1.39 -3.59 16.03
C ASP A 11 -0.06 -3.41 15.50
N ILE A 12 -0.35 -3.77 14.25
CA ILE A 12 -1.72 -3.76 13.71
C ILE A 12 -2.63 -4.77 14.45
N GLU A 13 -2.15 -5.98 14.71
CA GLU A 13 -2.90 -7.01 15.46
C GLU A 13 -3.27 -6.56 16.88
N ARG A 14 -2.44 -5.71 17.50
CA ARG A 14 -2.69 -5.10 18.80
C ARG A 14 -3.53 -3.82 18.74
N GLU A 15 -3.99 -3.43 17.55
CA GLU A 15 -4.68 -2.17 17.28
C GLU A 15 -3.83 -0.93 17.63
N GLU A 16 -2.50 -1.07 17.53
CA GLU A 16 -1.49 -0.03 17.73
C GLU A 16 -1.08 0.63 16.40
N PHE A 17 -2.04 0.82 15.49
CA PHE A 17 -1.84 1.50 14.21
C PHE A 17 -2.27 2.97 14.27
N GLY A 18 -1.70 3.76 13.36
CA GLY A 18 -1.97 5.20 13.26
C GLY A 18 -2.86 5.57 12.08
N ALA A 19 -3.09 6.87 11.97
CA ALA A 19 -3.68 7.53 10.81
C ALA A 19 -2.69 8.59 10.31
N ALA A 20 -2.56 8.76 9.00
CA ALA A 20 -1.68 9.76 8.42
C ALA A 20 -2.35 11.14 8.39
N ASP A 21 -1.58 12.19 8.67
CA ASP A 21 -2.04 13.60 8.55
C ASP A 21 -2.27 14.02 7.08
N GLN A 22 -1.69 13.28 6.14
CA GLN A 22 -1.82 13.50 4.70
C GLN A 22 -2.07 12.18 4.00
N PHE A 23 -2.95 12.21 3.01
CA PHE A 23 -3.20 11.01 2.20
C PHE A 23 -2.02 10.68 1.31
N TRP A 24 -1.82 9.38 1.12
CA TRP A 24 -0.75 8.86 0.29
C TRP A 24 -0.95 9.27 -1.17
N ILE A 25 0.10 9.83 -1.76
CA ILE A 25 0.25 10.01 -3.19
C ILE A 25 1.68 9.61 -3.55
N GLY A 26 1.82 8.61 -4.41
CA GLY A 26 3.13 8.17 -4.88
C GLY A 26 3.07 6.81 -5.55
N ALA A 27 4.09 6.54 -6.38
CA ALA A 27 4.22 5.27 -7.11
C ALA A 27 2.96 4.93 -7.93
N ASP A 28 2.41 5.93 -8.62
CA ASP A 28 1.18 5.86 -9.42
C ASP A 28 -0.07 5.42 -8.64
N VAL A 29 -0.06 5.59 -7.31
CA VAL A 29 -1.20 5.32 -6.41
C VAL A 29 -1.59 6.59 -5.67
N ALA A 30 -2.90 6.79 -5.51
CA ALA A 30 -3.46 7.81 -4.63
C ALA A 30 -4.55 7.20 -3.73
N ILE A 31 -4.46 7.43 -2.42
CA ILE A 31 -5.49 7.04 -1.46
C ILE A 31 -6.35 8.27 -1.18
N VAL A 32 -7.67 8.13 -1.21
CA VAL A 32 -8.63 9.23 -1.04
C VAL A 32 -9.86 8.76 -0.28
N GLU A 33 -10.52 9.66 0.45
CA GLU A 33 -11.79 9.35 1.15
C GLU A 33 -12.98 9.30 0.20
N GLU A 34 -12.96 10.15 -0.82
CA GLU A 34 -14.04 10.32 -1.79
C GLU A 34 -13.50 10.16 -3.20
N GLU A 35 -14.36 9.67 -4.10
CA GLU A 35 -14.01 9.51 -5.50
C GLU A 35 -13.67 10.88 -6.11
N PRO A 36 -12.47 11.05 -6.71
CA PRO A 36 -12.03 12.35 -7.18
C PRO A 36 -12.79 12.75 -8.45
N GLU A 37 -13.10 14.04 -8.59
CA GLU A 37 -13.56 14.57 -9.87
C GLU A 37 -12.40 14.54 -10.88
N LEU A 38 -12.49 13.64 -11.86
CA LEU A 38 -11.48 13.55 -12.91
C LEU A 38 -11.63 14.72 -13.90
N GLY A 39 -10.51 15.43 -14.10
CA GLY A 39 -10.38 16.46 -15.11
C GLY A 39 -10.18 15.89 -16.52
N PRO A 40 -10.00 16.74 -17.54
CA PRO A 40 -9.54 16.28 -18.85
C PRO A 40 -8.18 15.58 -18.72
N PRO A 41 -7.91 14.54 -19.53
CA PRO A 41 -6.71 13.73 -19.41
C PRO A 41 -5.44 14.59 -19.48
N GLY A 42 -4.59 14.42 -18.47
CA GLY A 42 -3.29 15.07 -18.37
C GLY A 42 -2.24 14.45 -19.28
N PHE A 43 -1.00 14.97 -19.19
CA PHE A 43 0.15 14.37 -19.86
C PHE A 43 0.52 12.98 -19.27
N TYR A 44 0.23 12.78 -18.00
CA TYR A 44 0.39 11.51 -17.29
C TYR A 44 -0.97 10.84 -17.10
N PRO A 45 -1.03 9.50 -17.08
CA PRO A 45 -2.25 8.80 -16.69
C PRO A 45 -2.62 9.17 -15.25
N ASP A 46 -3.92 9.12 -14.97
CA ASP A 46 -4.40 9.21 -13.60
C ASP A 46 -3.83 8.03 -12.76
N PRO A 47 -3.53 8.25 -11.47
CA PRO A 47 -3.05 7.18 -10.62
C PRO A 47 -4.16 6.14 -10.39
N LEU A 48 -3.76 4.97 -9.90
CA LEU A 48 -4.69 4.01 -9.32
C LEU A 48 -5.24 4.60 -8.01
N PHE A 49 -6.53 4.93 -8.01
CA PHE A 49 -7.21 5.42 -6.83
C PHE A 49 -7.65 4.26 -5.92
N VAL A 50 -7.42 4.45 -4.62
CA VAL A 50 -8.03 3.67 -3.54
C VAL A 50 -8.99 4.60 -2.81
N VAL A 51 -10.29 4.36 -2.97
CA VAL A 51 -11.35 5.16 -2.34
C VAL A 51 -11.85 4.43 -1.10
N SER A 52 -11.68 5.01 0.09
CA SER A 52 -12.03 4.34 1.35
C SER A 52 -12.31 5.33 2.48
N PRO A 53 -13.31 5.08 3.36
CA PRO A 53 -13.45 5.85 4.60
C PRO A 53 -12.27 5.66 5.57
N HIS A 54 -11.40 4.67 5.34
CA HIS A 54 -10.18 4.41 6.10
C HIS A 54 -8.92 4.94 5.39
N ALA A 55 -9.07 5.99 4.58
CA ALA A 55 -7.99 6.57 3.76
C ALA A 55 -6.77 6.99 4.59
N ALA A 56 -7.00 7.53 5.79
CA ALA A 56 -5.93 7.99 6.67
C ALA A 56 -5.10 6.82 7.22
N GLU A 57 -5.74 5.73 7.66
CA GLU A 57 -5.08 4.53 8.17
C GLU A 57 -4.37 3.75 7.06
N LEU A 58 -4.98 3.65 5.88
CA LEU A 58 -4.35 3.08 4.69
C LEU A 58 -3.11 3.89 4.29
N SER A 59 -3.21 5.22 4.30
CA SER A 59 -2.08 6.11 3.99
C SER A 59 -0.95 5.98 5.01
N TRP A 60 -1.29 5.79 6.28
CA TRP A 60 -0.32 5.47 7.33
C TRP A 60 0.40 4.15 7.02
N LEU A 61 -0.33 3.08 6.68
CA LEU A 61 0.26 1.79 6.34
C LEU A 61 1.22 1.88 5.14
N PHE A 62 0.80 2.54 4.05
CA PHE A 62 1.66 2.74 2.88
C PHE A 62 2.94 3.50 3.25
N THR A 63 2.84 4.48 4.15
CA THR A 63 3.99 5.20 4.69
C THR A 63 4.91 4.30 5.51
N GLN A 64 4.37 3.45 6.38
CA GLN A 64 5.16 2.50 7.18
C GLN A 64 5.86 1.48 6.30
N VAL A 65 5.17 0.93 5.29
CA VAL A 65 5.77 -0.01 4.33
C VAL A 65 6.88 0.66 3.52
N ARG A 66 6.66 1.89 3.05
CA ARG A 66 7.72 2.69 2.40
C ARG A 66 8.94 2.79 3.30
N ASP A 67 8.76 3.19 4.55
CA ASP A 67 9.87 3.40 5.47
C ASP A 67 10.60 2.09 5.82
N CYS A 68 9.88 0.95 5.80
CA CYS A 68 10.50 -0.37 5.94
C CYS A 68 11.47 -0.68 4.78
N PHE A 69 11.15 -0.23 3.57
CA PHE A 69 11.85 -0.58 2.35
C PHE A 69 12.62 0.58 1.69
N ILE A 70 12.64 1.77 2.29
CA ILE A 70 13.11 2.98 1.62
C ILE A 70 14.54 2.85 1.08
N ASP A 71 15.41 2.18 1.82
CA ASP A 71 16.80 1.92 1.45
C ASP A 71 16.92 0.98 0.23
N LEU A 72 15.99 0.04 0.09
CA LEU A 72 15.93 -0.94 -1.01
C LEU A 72 15.25 -0.36 -2.25
N LEU A 73 14.19 0.44 -2.05
CA LEU A 73 13.44 1.10 -3.11
C LEU A 73 14.25 2.22 -3.79
N SER A 74 15.30 2.75 -3.15
CA SER A 74 16.23 3.69 -3.79
C SER A 74 17.11 3.07 -4.89
N TYR A 75 17.19 1.74 -5.00
CA TYR A 75 18.07 1.04 -5.93
C TYR A 75 17.38 0.48 -7.19
N GLY A 76 16.05 0.60 -7.35
CA GLY A 76 15.36 0.07 -8.54
C GLY A 76 13.87 0.41 -8.66
N ALA A 77 13.31 0.15 -9.85
CA ALA A 77 11.93 0.42 -10.28
C ALA A 77 10.84 -0.48 -9.65
N GLY A 78 11.08 -1.00 -8.44
CA GLY A 78 10.17 -1.94 -7.77
C GLY A 78 9.06 -1.26 -6.96
N LYS A 79 9.17 0.04 -6.69
CA LYS A 79 8.20 0.76 -5.84
C LYS A 79 6.82 0.83 -6.50
N GLU A 80 6.75 1.07 -7.81
CA GLU A 80 5.50 1.11 -8.57
C GLU A 80 4.80 -0.26 -8.52
N GLY A 81 5.56 -1.35 -8.65
CA GLY A 81 5.01 -2.71 -8.51
C GLY A 81 4.51 -3.02 -7.11
N LEU A 82 5.30 -2.69 -6.08
CA LEU A 82 4.95 -2.92 -4.68
C LEU A 82 3.68 -2.16 -4.28
N PHE A 83 3.67 -0.84 -4.48
CA PHE A 83 2.54 -0.01 -4.07
C PHE A 83 1.33 -0.21 -4.98
N GLY A 84 1.55 -0.52 -6.27
CA GLY A 84 0.48 -0.91 -7.19
C GLY A 84 -0.24 -2.19 -6.74
N GLU A 85 0.51 -3.22 -6.33
CA GLU A 85 -0.08 -4.47 -5.81
C GLU A 85 -0.84 -4.24 -4.49
N MET A 86 -0.28 -3.44 -3.58
CA MET A 86 -0.97 -3.05 -2.35
C MET A 86 -2.29 -2.34 -2.64
N ALA A 87 -2.29 -1.40 -3.60
CA ALA A 87 -3.48 -0.65 -3.99
C ALA A 87 -4.53 -1.55 -4.67
N ALA A 88 -4.11 -2.41 -5.60
CA ALA A 88 -4.98 -3.40 -6.24
C ALA A 88 -5.63 -4.31 -5.20
N ARG A 89 -4.84 -4.82 -4.25
CA ARG A 89 -5.35 -5.65 -3.15
C ARG A 89 -6.35 -4.90 -2.28
N THR A 90 -6.07 -3.63 -1.97
CA THR A 90 -6.97 -2.80 -1.17
C THR A 90 -8.33 -2.67 -1.86
N ASN A 91 -8.34 -2.36 -3.16
CA ASN A 91 -9.56 -2.24 -3.96
C ASN A 91 -10.34 -3.56 -4.02
N ASP A 92 -9.66 -4.69 -4.22
CA ASP A 92 -10.28 -6.02 -4.23
C ASP A 92 -10.94 -6.35 -2.88
N VAL A 93 -10.28 -6.04 -1.76
CA VAL A 93 -10.81 -6.30 -0.41
C VAL A 93 -12.04 -5.42 -0.16
N ILE A 94 -11.96 -4.11 -0.43
CA ILE A 94 -13.10 -3.19 -0.26
C ILE A 94 -14.30 -3.60 -1.13
N ALA A 95 -14.05 -4.01 -2.37
CA ALA A 95 -15.11 -4.45 -3.28
C ALA A 95 -15.80 -5.75 -2.84
N THR A 96 -15.07 -6.64 -2.16
CA THR A 96 -15.60 -7.94 -1.72
C THR A 96 -16.12 -7.95 -0.28
N GLN A 97 -15.65 -7.02 0.55
CA GLN A 97 -15.97 -6.90 1.97
C GLN A 97 -16.18 -5.42 2.34
N PRO A 98 -17.30 -4.81 1.95
CA PRO A 98 -17.54 -3.37 2.14
C PRO A 98 -17.63 -2.94 3.61
N ASP A 99 -17.96 -3.88 4.51
CA ASP A 99 -18.07 -3.66 5.95
C ASP A 99 -16.84 -4.18 6.73
N ILE A 100 -15.71 -4.42 6.04
CA ILE A 100 -14.47 -4.86 6.69
C ILE A 100 -14.02 -3.83 7.72
N ASP A 101 -13.60 -4.29 8.91
CA ASP A 101 -13.02 -3.38 9.88
C ASP A 101 -11.61 -2.95 9.44
N VAL A 102 -11.22 -1.77 9.89
CA VAL A 102 -9.95 -1.16 9.49
C VAL A 102 -8.75 -2.06 9.82
N ARG A 103 -8.74 -2.76 10.96
CA ARG A 103 -7.62 -3.62 11.34
C ARG A 103 -7.45 -4.77 10.35
N ASP A 104 -8.52 -5.47 10.05
CA ASP A 104 -8.50 -6.60 9.13
C ASP A 104 -8.18 -6.16 7.69
N LEU A 105 -8.62 -4.95 7.30
CA LEU A 105 -8.23 -4.32 6.03
C LEU A 105 -6.71 -4.06 5.98
N LEU A 106 -6.13 -3.45 7.02
CA LEU A 106 -4.70 -3.16 7.08
C LEU A 106 -3.86 -4.45 7.01
N LEU A 107 -4.29 -5.52 7.70
CA LEU A 107 -3.62 -6.82 7.65
C LEU A 107 -3.66 -7.45 6.24
N ALA A 108 -4.82 -7.40 5.57
CA ALA A 108 -4.97 -7.95 4.22
C ALA A 108 -4.09 -7.21 3.18
N VAL A 109 -3.88 -5.90 3.37
CA VAL A 109 -2.99 -5.10 2.52
C VAL A 109 -1.52 -5.35 2.85
N LEU A 110 -1.19 -5.52 4.13
CA LEU A 110 0.17 -5.89 4.56
C LEU A 110 0.60 -7.26 4.02
N ASP A 111 -0.32 -8.22 3.90
CA ASP A 111 -0.07 -9.52 3.26
C ASP A 111 0.36 -9.35 1.79
N ALA A 112 -0.27 -8.43 1.05
CA ALA A 112 0.11 -8.13 -0.33
C ALA A 112 1.50 -7.48 -0.42
N ALA A 113 1.84 -6.60 0.54
CA ALA A 113 3.18 -6.03 0.61
C ALA A 113 4.26 -7.10 0.83
N ASP A 114 4.02 -8.09 1.71
CA ASP A 114 4.97 -9.20 1.94
C ASP A 114 5.12 -10.08 0.69
N LEU A 115 4.01 -10.42 0.02
CA LEU A 115 4.06 -11.21 -1.21
C LEU A 115 4.82 -10.48 -2.33
N ALA A 116 4.52 -9.21 -2.55
CA ALA A 116 5.20 -8.39 -3.56
C ALA A 116 6.69 -8.26 -3.28
N TYR A 117 7.08 -8.13 -2.01
CA TYR A 117 8.48 -8.11 -1.61
C TYR A 117 9.21 -9.43 -1.92
N VAL A 118 8.60 -10.57 -1.60
CA VAL A 118 9.18 -11.89 -1.88
C VAL A 118 9.39 -12.10 -3.38
N LEU A 119 8.43 -11.67 -4.21
CA LEU A 119 8.55 -11.74 -5.66
C LEU A 119 9.68 -10.84 -6.18
N PHE A 120 9.81 -9.63 -5.63
CA PHE A 120 10.90 -8.72 -5.98
C PHE A 120 12.28 -9.31 -5.64
N GLU A 121 12.45 -9.89 -4.45
CA GLU A 121 13.72 -10.54 -4.07
C GLU A 121 14.05 -11.74 -4.99
N ALA A 122 13.05 -12.52 -5.39
CA ALA A 122 13.25 -13.64 -6.29
C ALA A 122 13.70 -13.18 -7.70
N ASP A 123 13.11 -12.10 -8.22
CA ASP A 123 13.47 -11.54 -9.52
C ASP A 123 14.87 -10.90 -9.52
N ASP A 124 15.27 -10.18 -8.45
CA ASP A 124 16.63 -9.63 -8.33
C ASP A 124 17.69 -10.74 -8.26
N GLN A 125 17.41 -11.85 -7.57
CA GLN A 125 18.30 -13.00 -7.52
C GLN A 125 18.42 -13.73 -8.88
N ALA A 126 17.34 -13.75 -9.68
CA ALA A 126 17.35 -14.39 -11.00
C ALA A 126 18.12 -13.58 -12.06
N GLN A 127 18.33 -12.28 -11.83
CA GLN A 127 19.04 -11.36 -12.75
C GLN A 127 20.54 -11.21 -12.45
N ARG A 128 21.05 -11.86 -11.39
CA ARG A 128 22.47 -11.87 -10.99
C ARG A 128 23.17 -13.17 -11.39
#